data_AF-U6KQZ4-F1
#
_entry.id   AF-U6KQZ4-F1
#
_cell.length_a   1.000
_cell.length_b   1.000
_cell.length_c   1.000
_cell.angle_alpha   90.00
_cell.angle_beta   90.00
_cell.angle_gamma   90.00
#
_symmetry.space_group_name_H-M   'P 1'
#
loop_
_entity.id
_entity.type
_entity.pdbx_description
1 polymer ?
#
loop_
_entity_poly.entity_id
_entity_poly.type
_entity_poly.pdbx_seq_one_letter_code
_entity_poly.pdbx_strand_id
1 'polypeptide(L)'
;MWTAGATPWRPFACFSLSNCWRQEERRRGALAARLPATRRVKYPRQVHLLRGNHEDPAINALYGFQEECRRRLQEDPLQEGSCWKSFNKVFEFLPIAALVENRIFCIHGGIGGSVHSVAQLHQLQRPLRVAQVPQTPQEQQVTDLLWSDPTESDGVLGVAPNEVRDPDGSGRICKFGPDRVLHFLAANGLALIIRAHECVMDGFERFAGGKLITLFSATNYCNHHQNAGALLYIRRDLTIIPKLIYPANALSQYITW
;
A
#
# COMPACT_ATOMS: atom_id res chain seq x y z
N MET A 1 -3.75 9.06 -11.17
CA MET A 1 -3.31 9.64 -9.88
C MET A 1 -4.40 10.53 -9.28
N TRP A 2 -4.51 10.62 -7.95
CA TRP A 2 -5.32 11.64 -7.27
C TRP A 2 -4.43 12.76 -6.72
N THR A 3 -4.83 14.02 -6.87
CA THR A 3 -4.11 15.19 -6.37
C THR A 3 -4.96 15.94 -5.36
N ALA A 4 -4.41 16.21 -4.17
CA ALA A 4 -5.01 17.10 -3.19
C ALA A 4 -4.65 18.56 -3.55
N GLY A 5 -5.47 19.23 -4.36
CA GLY A 5 -5.25 20.63 -4.72
C GLY A 5 -6.53 21.46 -4.59
N ALA A 6 -6.51 22.48 -3.73
CA ALA A 6 -7.45 23.61 -3.68
C ALA A 6 -8.91 23.35 -3.27
N THR A 7 -9.17 22.51 -2.25
CA THR A 7 -10.45 22.56 -1.51
C THR A 7 -10.20 22.95 -0.04
N PRO A 8 -11.14 23.63 0.63
CA PRO A 8 -10.96 24.01 2.04
C PRO A 8 -10.65 22.75 2.84
N TRP A 9 -9.50 22.75 3.50
CA TRP A 9 -8.89 21.62 4.22
C TRP A 9 -9.94 20.82 4.99
N ARG A 10 -10.20 19.59 4.54
CA ARG A 10 -10.98 18.57 5.26
C ARG A 10 -10.04 17.46 5.74
N PRO A 11 -10.37 16.76 6.85
CA PRO A 11 -9.61 15.59 7.28
C PRO A 11 -9.46 14.61 6.11
N PHE A 12 -8.22 14.24 5.82
CA PHE A 12 -7.86 13.37 4.71
C PHE A 12 -7.27 12.08 5.27
N ALA A 13 -7.78 10.93 4.79
CA ALA A 13 -7.23 9.63 5.13
C ALA A 13 -6.99 8.84 3.85
N CYS A 14 -5.72 8.47 3.65
CA CYS A 14 -5.26 7.63 2.56
C CYS A 14 -4.99 6.23 3.11
N PHE A 15 -5.74 5.24 2.63
CA PHE A 15 -5.54 3.85 3.05
C PHE A 15 -5.04 3.02 1.86
N SER A 16 -3.99 2.24 2.09
CA SER A 16 -3.67 1.08 1.26
C SER A 16 -4.33 -0.13 1.90
N LEU A 17 -5.14 -0.87 1.15
CA LEU A 17 -5.86 -2.07 1.62
C LEU A 17 -4.92 -3.30 1.66
N SER A 18 -3.68 -3.13 2.10
CA SER A 18 -2.64 -4.14 1.89
C SER A 18 -2.49 -5.18 2.99
N ASN A 19 -3.41 -5.23 3.96
CA ASN A 19 -3.18 -6.04 5.15
C ASN A 19 -3.99 -7.34 5.09
N CYS A 20 -3.24 -8.42 4.83
CA CYS A 20 -3.53 -9.84 5.03
C CYS A 20 -4.96 -10.32 4.78
N TRP A 21 -5.21 -10.82 3.57
CA TRP A 21 -6.28 -11.78 3.35
C TRP A 21 -5.98 -13.16 3.96
N ARG A 22 -4.72 -13.41 4.43
CA ARG A 22 -4.25 -14.73 4.88
C ARG A 22 -5.22 -15.35 5.89
N GLN A 23 -5.44 -16.65 5.70
CA GLN A 23 -6.37 -17.54 6.42
C GLN A 23 -6.39 -17.41 7.96
N GLU A 24 -5.36 -16.83 8.58
CA GLU A 24 -5.24 -16.72 10.04
C GLU A 24 -5.77 -15.42 10.65
N GLU A 25 -6.10 -14.39 9.85
CA GLU A 25 -7.02 -13.33 10.30
C GLU A 25 -8.46 -13.86 10.27
N ARG A 26 -8.73 -14.80 11.19
CA ARG A 26 -9.98 -15.58 11.35
C ARG A 26 -11.28 -14.78 11.46
N ARG A 27 -11.31 -13.45 11.26
CA ARG A 27 -12.50 -12.65 11.58
C ARG A 27 -13.00 -11.69 10.51
N ARG A 28 -12.25 -11.05 9.59
CA ARG A 28 -12.80 -9.83 8.93
C ARG A 28 -12.33 -9.42 7.52
N GLY A 29 -11.67 -10.19 6.66
CA GLY A 29 -11.22 -9.65 5.36
C GLY A 29 -12.33 -8.94 4.55
N ALA A 30 -13.46 -9.61 4.28
CA ALA A 30 -14.58 -9.00 3.54
C ALA A 30 -15.18 -7.76 4.28
N LEU A 31 -15.12 -7.73 5.61
CA LEU A 31 -15.47 -6.55 6.42
C LEU A 31 -14.41 -5.44 6.34
N ALA A 32 -13.14 -5.81 6.21
CA ALA A 32 -11.99 -4.91 6.12
C ALA A 32 -11.96 -4.17 4.79
N ALA A 33 -12.46 -4.75 3.69
CA ALA A 33 -12.71 -4.02 2.44
C ALA A 33 -14.03 -3.21 2.46
N ARG A 34 -15.08 -3.73 3.11
CA ARG A 34 -16.41 -3.08 3.14
C ARG A 34 -16.42 -1.74 3.89
N LEU A 35 -15.77 -1.65 5.04
CA LEU A 35 -15.77 -0.43 5.87
C LEU A 35 -15.07 0.77 5.18
N PRO A 36 -13.87 0.61 4.61
CA PRO A 36 -13.21 1.67 3.84
C PRO A 36 -13.98 2.02 2.56
N ALA A 37 -14.52 1.03 1.83
CA ALA A 37 -15.31 1.28 0.62
C ALA A 37 -16.60 2.06 0.92
N THR A 38 -17.34 1.69 1.97
CA THR A 38 -18.54 2.44 2.40
C THR A 38 -18.20 3.85 2.88
N ARG A 39 -17.08 4.04 3.61
CA ARG A 39 -16.60 5.37 3.98
C ARG A 39 -16.18 6.20 2.78
N ARG A 40 -15.58 5.59 1.75
CA ARG A 40 -15.27 6.26 0.47
C ARG A 40 -16.53 6.76 -0.22
N VAL A 41 -17.60 5.96 -0.25
CA VAL A 41 -18.91 6.36 -0.80
C VAL A 41 -19.55 7.48 0.03
N LYS A 42 -19.51 7.38 1.36
CA LYS A 42 -20.10 8.40 2.26
C LYS A 42 -19.31 9.71 2.29
N TYR A 43 -17.98 9.64 2.18
CA TYR A 43 -17.07 10.79 2.30
C TYR A 43 -16.07 10.85 1.13
N PRO A 44 -16.56 11.03 -0.12
CA PRO A 44 -15.74 10.93 -1.34
C PRO A 44 -14.72 12.06 -1.52
N ARG A 45 -14.78 13.10 -0.68
CA ARG A 45 -13.80 14.21 -0.65
C ARG A 45 -12.85 14.17 0.56
N GLN A 46 -12.93 13.13 1.39
CA GLN A 46 -12.19 13.03 2.66
C GLN A 46 -11.45 11.70 2.80
N VAL A 47 -12.07 10.60 2.34
CA VAL A 47 -11.49 9.27 2.41
C VAL A 47 -11.04 8.86 1.02
N HIS A 48 -9.77 8.51 0.87
CA HIS A 48 -9.18 8.08 -0.38
C HIS A 48 -8.52 6.72 -0.16
N LEU A 49 -8.73 5.80 -1.10
CA LEU A 49 -8.19 4.45 -1.06
C LEU A 49 -7.19 4.34 -2.21
N LEU A 50 -5.96 3.95 -1.91
CA LEU A 50 -4.99 3.56 -2.92
C LEU A 50 -5.04 2.05 -3.12
N ARG A 51 -4.70 1.64 -4.32
CA ARG A 51 -4.54 0.25 -4.66
C ARG A 51 -3.25 -0.31 -4.07
N GLY A 52 -3.34 -1.45 -3.39
CA GLY A 52 -2.19 -2.27 -3.01
C GLY A 52 -2.03 -3.50 -3.90
N ASN A 53 -0.97 -4.27 -3.66
CA ASN A 53 -0.67 -5.48 -4.43
C ASN A 53 -1.72 -6.60 -4.20
N HIS A 54 -2.35 -6.61 -3.02
CA HIS A 54 -3.44 -7.52 -2.69
C HIS A 54 -4.78 -7.16 -3.35
N GLU A 55 -4.91 -5.98 -3.97
CA GLU A 55 -6.07 -5.61 -4.80
C GLU A 55 -5.91 -6.12 -6.25
N ASP A 56 -5.37 -7.33 -6.39
CA ASP A 56 -5.22 -8.07 -7.63
C ASP A 56 -5.93 -9.44 -7.52
N PRO A 57 -6.70 -9.88 -8.53
CA PRO A 57 -7.44 -11.13 -8.47
C PRO A 57 -6.59 -12.37 -8.19
N ALA A 58 -5.38 -12.46 -8.76
CA ALA A 58 -4.52 -13.63 -8.56
C ALA A 58 -3.99 -13.65 -7.13
N ILE A 59 -3.56 -12.49 -6.62
CA ILE A 59 -3.03 -12.35 -5.27
C ILE A 59 -4.13 -12.56 -4.22
N ASN A 60 -5.29 -11.90 -4.33
CA ASN A 60 -6.33 -12.04 -3.32
C ASN A 60 -7.00 -13.42 -3.33
N ALA A 61 -7.04 -14.12 -4.47
CA ALA A 61 -7.47 -15.51 -4.51
C ALA A 61 -6.48 -16.41 -3.76
N LEU A 62 -5.19 -16.29 -4.06
CA LEU A 62 -4.12 -17.06 -3.40
C LEU A 62 -4.11 -16.83 -1.88
N TYR A 63 -4.31 -15.59 -1.46
CA TYR A 63 -4.26 -15.22 -0.05
C TYR A 63 -5.60 -15.36 0.69
N GLY A 64 -6.67 -15.86 0.07
CA GLY A 64 -7.87 -16.31 0.79
C GLY A 64 -9.11 -15.41 0.71
N PHE A 65 -9.06 -14.27 0.03
CA PHE A 65 -10.24 -13.39 -0.13
C PHE A 65 -11.36 -14.08 -0.91
N GLN A 66 -10.99 -14.76 -2.01
CA GLN A 66 -11.94 -15.50 -2.83
C GLN A 66 -12.67 -16.58 -2.01
N GLU A 67 -11.91 -17.31 -1.20
CA GLU A 67 -12.47 -18.35 -0.33
C GLU A 67 -13.33 -17.75 0.80
N GLU A 68 -12.95 -16.59 1.34
CA GLU A 68 -13.78 -15.90 2.31
C GLU A 68 -15.13 -15.46 1.71
N CYS A 69 -15.13 -14.93 0.48
CA CYS A 69 -16.36 -14.61 -0.26
C CYS A 69 -17.24 -15.86 -0.41
N ARG A 70 -16.67 -16.96 -0.92
CA ARG A 70 -17.39 -18.25 -1.05
C ARG A 70 -18.03 -18.67 0.26
N ARG A 71 -17.21 -18.78 1.32
CA ARG A 71 -17.65 -19.31 2.62
C ARG A 71 -18.69 -18.42 3.32
N ARG A 72 -18.55 -17.10 3.26
CA ARG A 72 -19.44 -16.17 3.99
C ARG A 72 -20.70 -15.80 3.25
N LEU A 73 -20.60 -15.63 1.94
CA LEU A 73 -21.72 -15.23 1.10
C LEU A 73 -22.47 -16.44 0.53
N GLN A 74 -21.90 -17.65 0.70
CA GLN A 74 -22.46 -18.90 0.21
C GLN A 74 -22.74 -18.84 -1.30
N GLU A 75 -21.86 -18.16 -2.04
CA GLU A 75 -21.94 -17.99 -3.50
C GLU A 75 -20.74 -18.66 -4.17
N ASP A 76 -20.86 -19.02 -5.44
CA ASP A 76 -19.69 -19.37 -6.25
C ASP A 76 -18.97 -18.07 -6.69
N PRO A 77 -17.74 -17.81 -6.22
CA PRO A 77 -17.00 -16.61 -6.61
C PRO A 77 -16.67 -16.58 -8.12
N LEU A 78 -16.69 -17.71 -8.81
CA LEU A 78 -16.45 -17.79 -10.26
C LEU A 78 -17.71 -17.48 -11.08
N GLN A 79 -18.89 -17.46 -10.48
CA GLN A 79 -20.12 -17.10 -11.16
C GLN A 79 -20.12 -15.62 -11.58
N GLU A 80 -20.69 -15.31 -12.74
CA GLU A 80 -20.92 -13.92 -13.13
C GLU A 80 -21.84 -13.21 -12.13
N GLY A 81 -21.46 -11.98 -11.76
CA GLY A 81 -22.18 -11.20 -10.75
C GLY A 81 -21.80 -11.50 -9.29
N SER A 82 -20.89 -12.46 -9.03
CA SER A 82 -20.41 -12.73 -7.67
C SER A 82 -19.82 -11.47 -7.03
N CYS A 83 -19.87 -11.40 -5.70
CA CYS A 83 -19.29 -10.29 -4.95
C CYS A 83 -17.78 -10.24 -5.16
N TRP A 84 -17.09 -11.38 -5.21
CA TRP A 84 -15.64 -11.42 -5.47
C TRP A 84 -15.28 -10.79 -6.83
N LYS A 85 -16.00 -11.12 -7.91
CA LYS A 85 -15.79 -10.47 -9.22
C LYS A 85 -16.10 -8.97 -9.16
N SER A 86 -17.17 -8.58 -8.47
CA SER A 86 -17.55 -7.18 -8.28
C SER A 86 -16.48 -6.37 -7.51
N PHE A 87 -15.89 -6.92 -6.45
CA PHE A 87 -14.78 -6.28 -5.74
C PHE A 87 -13.56 -6.09 -6.64
N ASN A 88 -13.19 -7.12 -7.40
CA ASN A 88 -12.06 -7.02 -8.32
C ASN A 88 -12.29 -5.97 -9.42
N LYS A 89 -13.52 -5.85 -9.95
CA LYS A 89 -13.89 -4.74 -10.85
C LYS A 89 -13.67 -3.39 -10.17
N VAL A 90 -14.03 -3.21 -8.90
CA VAL A 90 -13.79 -1.97 -8.15
C VAL A 90 -12.29 -1.70 -7.96
N PHE A 91 -11.51 -2.74 -7.64
CA PHE A 91 -10.06 -2.64 -7.42
C PHE A 91 -9.31 -2.13 -8.66
N GLU A 92 -9.75 -2.48 -9.86
CA GLU A 92 -9.18 -1.97 -11.11
C GLU A 92 -9.32 -0.44 -11.26
N PHE A 93 -10.27 0.21 -10.58
CA PHE A 93 -10.47 1.67 -10.62
C PHE A 93 -9.80 2.43 -9.47
N LEU A 94 -9.22 1.73 -8.49
CA LEU A 94 -8.51 2.37 -7.39
C LEU A 94 -7.28 3.14 -7.93
N PRO A 95 -7.04 4.37 -7.45
CA PRO A 95 -5.83 5.11 -7.80
C PRO A 95 -4.59 4.38 -7.28
N ILE A 96 -3.52 4.39 -8.07
CA ILE A 96 -2.23 3.74 -7.73
C ILE A 96 -1.32 4.62 -6.85
N ALA A 97 -1.55 5.94 -6.90
CA ALA A 97 -0.74 6.92 -6.20
C ALA A 97 -1.57 8.17 -5.87
N ALA A 98 -1.17 8.86 -4.80
CA ALA A 98 -1.74 10.11 -4.35
C ALA A 98 -0.64 11.14 -4.10
N LEU A 99 -0.95 12.41 -4.39
CA LEU A 99 -0.08 13.53 -4.10
C LEU A 99 -0.75 14.46 -3.09
N VAL A 100 -0.16 14.60 -1.91
CA VAL A 100 -0.66 15.43 -0.81
C VAL A 100 0.11 16.76 -0.78
N GLU A 101 -0.64 17.87 -0.86
CA GLU A 101 -0.10 19.24 -0.89
C GLU A 101 1.01 19.45 -1.93
N ASN A 102 1.00 18.70 -3.04
CA ASN A 102 2.07 18.71 -4.06
C ASN A 102 3.48 18.46 -3.52
N ARG A 103 3.62 17.88 -2.32
CA ARG A 103 4.91 17.71 -1.63
C ARG A 103 5.13 16.29 -1.12
N ILE A 104 4.07 15.54 -0.80
CA ILE A 104 4.18 14.18 -0.26
C ILE A 104 3.56 13.21 -1.26
N PHE A 105 4.37 12.26 -1.72
CA PHE A 105 3.95 11.24 -2.68
C PHE A 105 3.63 9.93 -1.96
N CYS A 106 2.38 9.49 -2.06
CA CYS A 106 1.87 8.32 -1.38
C CYS A 106 1.62 7.18 -2.37
N ILE A 107 2.21 6.02 -2.11
CA ILE A 107 2.12 4.81 -2.93
C ILE A 107 2.03 3.57 -2.05
N HIS A 108 1.82 2.39 -2.63
CA HIS A 108 1.76 1.14 -1.87
C HIS A 108 3.15 0.51 -1.67
N GLY A 109 3.80 0.11 -2.76
CA GLY A 109 5.13 -0.48 -2.78
C GLY A 109 6.21 0.60 -2.85
N GLY A 110 6.71 0.93 -4.03
CA GLY A 110 7.83 1.85 -4.16
C GLY A 110 7.98 2.45 -5.55
N ILE A 111 9.08 3.17 -5.79
CA ILE A 111 9.36 3.78 -7.11
C ILE A 111 10.16 2.84 -8.03
N GLY A 112 10.76 1.79 -7.46
CA GLY A 112 11.57 0.82 -8.18
C GLY A 112 12.60 1.42 -9.14
N GLY A 113 12.81 0.73 -10.25
CA GLY A 113 13.72 1.14 -11.31
C GLY A 113 13.07 2.01 -12.38
N SER A 114 11.75 1.89 -12.58
CA SER A 114 11.05 2.41 -13.76
C SER A 114 10.29 3.72 -13.54
N VAL A 115 10.03 4.11 -12.29
CA VAL A 115 9.31 5.35 -11.97
C VAL A 115 10.31 6.48 -11.74
N HIS A 116 10.30 7.46 -12.65
CA HIS A 116 11.21 8.61 -12.61
C HIS A 116 10.49 9.93 -12.36
N SER A 117 9.23 10.05 -12.80
CA SER A 117 8.42 11.24 -12.57
C SER A 117 6.98 10.92 -12.20
N VAL A 118 6.39 11.82 -11.41
CA VAL A 118 4.96 11.81 -11.11
C VAL A 118 4.13 12.00 -12.40
N ALA A 119 4.68 12.75 -13.37
CA ALA A 119 4.03 13.01 -14.65
C ALA A 119 3.73 11.72 -15.44
N GLN A 120 4.63 10.73 -15.40
CA GLN A 120 4.43 9.42 -16.06
C GLN A 120 3.13 8.75 -15.59
N LEU A 121 2.75 8.92 -14.32
CA LEU A 121 1.62 8.24 -13.72
C LEU A 121 0.26 8.82 -14.14
N HIS A 122 0.23 9.97 -14.81
CA HIS A 122 -0.99 10.51 -15.41
C HIS A 122 -1.41 9.76 -16.66
N GLN A 123 -0.48 9.05 -17.31
CA GLN A 123 -0.75 8.31 -18.55
C GLN A 123 -1.42 6.95 -18.28
N LEU A 124 -1.35 6.45 -17.05
CA LEU A 124 -1.96 5.18 -16.64
C LEU A 124 -3.50 5.28 -16.68
N GLN A 125 -4.09 4.59 -17.65
CA GLN A 125 -5.54 4.52 -17.82
C GLN A 125 -6.17 3.53 -16.84
N ARG A 126 -7.43 3.80 -16.45
CA ARG A 126 -8.25 2.90 -15.64
C ARG A 126 -9.44 2.39 -16.48
N PRO A 127 -9.87 1.13 -16.35
CA PRO A 127 -9.45 0.12 -15.37
C PRO A 127 -7.98 -0.29 -15.54
N LEU A 128 -7.24 -0.29 -14.45
CA LEU A 128 -5.82 -0.65 -14.44
C LEU A 128 -5.74 -2.15 -14.17
N ARG A 129 -5.15 -2.93 -15.08
CA ARG A 129 -4.89 -4.36 -14.84
C ARG A 129 -3.42 -4.54 -14.49
N VAL A 130 -3.13 -5.39 -13.52
CA VAL A 130 -1.76 -5.71 -13.13
C VAL A 130 -1.30 -6.89 -13.98
N ALA A 131 -0.32 -6.65 -14.83
CA ALA A 131 0.31 -7.71 -15.61
C ALA A 131 1.16 -8.58 -14.67
N GLN A 132 0.95 -9.89 -14.70
CA GLN A 132 1.77 -10.83 -13.93
C GLN A 132 3.21 -10.89 -14.47
N VAL A 133 3.36 -10.64 -15.77
CA VAL A 133 4.65 -10.47 -16.45
C VAL A 133 4.56 -9.14 -17.21
N PRO A 134 5.21 -8.06 -16.73
CA PRO A 134 5.21 -6.79 -17.43
C PRO A 134 5.99 -6.94 -18.75
N GLN A 135 5.38 -6.48 -19.84
CA GLN A 135 5.96 -6.48 -21.20
C GLN A 135 6.21 -5.06 -21.71
N THR A 136 5.56 -4.08 -21.09
CA THR A 136 5.66 -2.65 -21.45
C THR A 136 6.21 -1.82 -20.29
N PRO A 137 6.78 -0.63 -20.57
CA PRO A 137 7.24 0.28 -19.52
C PRO A 137 6.13 0.67 -18.53
N GLN A 138 4.90 0.85 -19.00
CA GLN A 138 3.75 1.20 -18.15
C GLN A 138 3.37 0.04 -17.22
N GLU A 139 3.41 -1.20 -17.69
CA GLU A 139 3.17 -2.36 -16.84
C GLU A 139 4.27 -2.49 -15.79
N GLN A 140 5.54 -2.27 -16.16
CA GLN A 140 6.64 -2.28 -15.20
C GLN A 140 6.48 -1.19 -14.13
N GLN A 141 6.03 0.02 -14.50
CA GLN A 141 5.72 1.08 -13.54
C GLN A 141 4.64 0.66 -12.55
N VAL A 142 3.58 -0.02 -13.02
CA VAL A 142 2.51 -0.53 -12.14
C VAL A 142 3.05 -1.60 -11.19
N THR A 143 3.89 -2.51 -11.69
CA THR A 143 4.57 -3.52 -10.87
C THR A 143 5.43 -2.86 -9.79
N ASP A 144 6.29 -1.90 -10.15
CA ASP A 144 7.15 -1.19 -9.20
C ASP A 144 6.34 -0.47 -8.11
N LEU A 145 5.27 0.25 -8.50
CA LEU A 145 4.39 0.98 -7.58
C LEU A 145 3.66 0.09 -6.57
N LEU A 146 3.46 -1.19 -6.89
CA LEU A 146 2.76 -2.14 -6.04
C LEU A 146 3.69 -3.07 -5.27
N TRP A 147 4.88 -3.38 -5.80
CA TRP A 147 5.69 -4.50 -5.31
C TRP A 147 7.13 -4.16 -4.96
N SER A 148 7.67 -3.02 -5.42
CA SER A 148 9.07 -2.69 -5.12
C SER A 148 9.26 -2.28 -3.66
N ASP A 149 10.41 -2.64 -3.10
CA ASP A 149 10.79 -2.38 -1.71
C ASP A 149 12.03 -1.46 -1.64
N PRO A 150 12.21 -0.65 -0.59
CA PRO A 150 13.52 -0.06 -0.32
C PRO A 150 14.57 -1.17 -0.06
N THR A 151 15.84 -0.82 -0.18
CA THR A 151 16.93 -1.71 0.27
C THR A 151 16.94 -1.83 1.80
N GLU A 152 17.61 -2.85 2.32
CA GLU A 152 17.65 -3.19 3.74
C GLU A 152 18.29 -2.10 4.61
N SER A 153 19.09 -1.22 4.00
CA SER A 153 19.72 -0.10 4.68
C SER A 153 20.08 1.02 3.71
N ASP A 154 20.25 2.22 4.27
CA ASP A 154 20.72 3.41 3.54
C ASP A 154 22.16 3.24 2.96
N GLY A 155 22.88 2.16 3.31
CA GLY A 155 24.19 1.86 2.75
C GLY A 155 24.16 1.20 1.37
N VAL A 156 23.01 0.64 0.96
CA VAL A 156 22.87 -0.07 -0.31
C VAL A 156 22.20 0.83 -1.34
N LEU A 157 22.98 1.25 -2.33
CA LEU A 157 22.56 2.18 -3.38
C LEU A 157 22.10 1.44 -4.65
N GLY A 158 21.40 2.17 -5.51
CA GLY A 158 21.00 1.71 -6.84
C GLY A 158 19.73 0.86 -6.83
N VAL A 159 19.62 -0.02 -7.82
CA VAL A 159 18.47 -0.93 -7.97
C VAL A 159 19.00 -2.36 -7.98
N ALA A 160 18.38 -3.23 -7.21
CA ALA A 160 18.74 -4.65 -7.11
C ALA A 160 17.50 -5.53 -7.29
N PRO A 161 17.64 -6.80 -7.72
CA PRO A 161 16.52 -7.74 -7.72
C PRO A 161 15.94 -7.94 -6.31
N ASN A 162 14.63 -8.14 -6.21
CA ASN A 162 13.97 -8.47 -4.95
C ASN A 162 13.69 -9.97 -4.86
N GLU A 163 14.69 -10.75 -4.44
CA GLU A 163 14.62 -12.22 -4.36
C GLU A 163 13.47 -12.73 -3.46
N VAL A 164 13.05 -11.94 -2.47
CA VAL A 164 11.96 -12.30 -1.55
C VAL A 164 10.59 -12.19 -2.22
N ARG A 165 10.40 -11.16 -3.07
CA ARG A 165 9.14 -10.92 -3.78
C ARG A 165 9.08 -11.63 -5.13
N ASP A 166 10.24 -11.93 -5.70
CA ASP A 166 10.43 -12.52 -7.02
C ASP A 166 11.27 -13.80 -6.93
N PRO A 167 10.76 -14.85 -6.26
CA PRO A 167 11.51 -16.08 -5.99
C PRO A 167 11.84 -16.88 -7.25
N ASP A 168 11.20 -16.59 -8.39
CA ASP A 168 11.53 -17.18 -9.68
C ASP A 168 12.79 -16.55 -10.31
N GLY A 169 13.34 -15.49 -9.71
CA GLY A 169 14.52 -14.79 -10.18
C GLY A 169 14.30 -14.04 -11.50
N SER A 170 13.06 -13.71 -11.85
CA SER A 170 12.74 -13.06 -13.12
C SER A 170 13.27 -11.63 -13.25
N GLY A 171 13.67 -11.02 -12.13
CA GLY A 171 14.21 -9.66 -12.05
C GLY A 171 13.15 -8.57 -12.24
N ARG A 172 11.86 -8.93 -12.15
CA ARG A 172 10.74 -8.02 -12.42
C ARG A 172 10.38 -7.15 -11.23
N ILE A 173 10.58 -7.66 -10.02
CA ILE A 173 10.38 -6.90 -8.78
C ILE A 173 11.76 -6.56 -8.23
N CYS A 174 11.95 -5.29 -7.89
CA CYS A 174 13.24 -4.78 -7.45
C CYS A 174 13.19 -4.14 -6.07
N LYS A 175 14.39 -4.00 -5.50
CA LYS A 175 14.69 -3.12 -4.39
C LYS A 175 15.34 -1.84 -4.91
N PHE A 176 15.13 -0.72 -4.22
CA PHE A 176 15.71 0.57 -4.60
C PHE A 176 16.37 1.27 -3.42
N GLY A 177 17.57 1.81 -3.65
CA GLY A 177 18.39 2.50 -2.67
C GLY A 177 17.93 3.93 -2.38
N PRO A 178 18.56 4.58 -1.39
CA PRO A 178 18.23 5.94 -0.99
C PRO A 178 18.58 6.97 -2.08
N ASP A 179 19.57 6.70 -2.93
CA ASP A 179 19.92 7.52 -4.09
C ASP A 179 18.75 7.68 -5.06
N ARG A 180 18.00 6.59 -5.32
CA ARG A 180 16.79 6.61 -6.15
C ARG A 180 15.70 7.46 -5.53
N VAL A 181 15.51 7.35 -4.21
CA VAL A 181 14.53 8.16 -3.45
C VAL A 181 14.88 9.64 -3.55
N LEU A 182 16.12 10.01 -3.23
CA LEU A 182 16.58 11.40 -3.23
C LEU A 182 16.50 12.02 -4.62
N HIS A 183 16.92 11.28 -5.65
CA HIS A 183 16.82 11.72 -7.04
C HIS A 183 15.37 11.94 -7.48
N PHE A 184 14.49 10.98 -7.19
CA PHE A 184 13.06 11.08 -7.53
C PHE A 184 12.42 12.30 -6.84
N LEU A 185 12.69 12.51 -5.55
CA LEU A 185 12.15 13.65 -4.81
C LEU A 185 12.64 14.98 -5.39
N ALA A 186 13.94 15.09 -5.67
CA ALA A 186 14.52 16.30 -6.26
C ALA A 186 13.94 16.60 -7.64
N ALA A 187 13.87 15.60 -8.53
CA ALA A 187 13.37 15.74 -9.90
C ALA A 187 11.89 16.14 -9.95
N ASN A 188 11.11 15.81 -8.92
CA ASN A 188 9.67 16.08 -8.88
C ASN A 188 9.29 17.22 -7.92
N GLY A 189 10.26 17.89 -7.28
CA GLY A 189 10.00 18.96 -6.31
C GLY A 189 9.28 18.49 -5.04
N LEU A 190 9.46 17.22 -4.67
CA LEU A 190 8.78 16.57 -3.55
C LEU A 190 9.64 16.59 -2.28
N ALA A 191 8.99 16.50 -1.12
CA ALA A 191 9.65 16.48 0.18
C ALA A 191 9.79 15.06 0.75
N LEU A 192 8.85 14.16 0.43
CA LEU A 192 8.72 12.87 1.09
C LEU A 192 7.96 11.84 0.24
N ILE A 193 8.37 10.58 0.33
CA ILE A 193 7.58 9.41 -0.09
C ILE A 193 6.98 8.74 1.15
N ILE A 194 5.69 8.44 1.12
CA ILE A 194 5.03 7.56 2.11
C ILE A 194 4.57 6.30 1.38
N ARG A 195 5.02 5.14 1.87
CA ARG A 195 4.63 3.83 1.33
C ARG A 195 4.10 2.89 2.42
N ALA A 196 3.60 1.73 2.01
CA ALA A 196 3.09 0.69 2.90
C ALA A 196 3.86 -0.62 2.70
N HIS A 197 3.19 -1.72 2.36
CA HIS A 197 3.72 -2.99 1.80
C HIS A 197 4.67 -3.86 2.66
N GLU A 198 5.47 -3.30 3.57
CA GLU A 198 6.36 -4.04 4.48
C GLU A 198 5.88 -3.95 5.93
N CYS A 199 5.90 -5.09 6.62
CA CYS A 199 5.60 -5.15 8.04
C CYS A 199 6.83 -4.67 8.82
N VAL A 200 6.71 -3.54 9.49
CA VAL A 200 7.76 -2.93 10.33
C VAL A 200 7.35 -2.97 11.79
N MET A 201 8.32 -3.18 12.69
CA MET A 201 8.05 -3.51 14.11
C MET A 201 7.25 -2.43 14.85
N ASP A 202 7.60 -1.16 14.68
CA ASP A 202 6.93 -0.04 15.33
C ASP A 202 5.73 0.49 14.53
N GLY A 203 5.32 -0.21 13.47
CA GLY A 203 4.25 0.23 12.57
C GLY A 203 4.63 1.40 11.66
N PHE A 204 5.79 2.04 11.84
CA PHE A 204 6.39 2.89 10.83
C PHE A 204 7.91 2.83 10.87
N GLU A 205 8.56 3.10 9.74
CA GLU A 205 10.02 3.10 9.61
C GLU A 205 10.48 4.22 8.68
N ARG A 206 11.69 4.73 8.90
CA ARG A 206 12.30 5.80 8.09
C ARG A 206 13.45 5.22 7.26
N PHE A 207 13.54 5.67 6.02
CA PHE A 207 14.58 5.31 5.07
C PHE A 207 15.06 6.57 4.32
N ALA A 208 16.25 6.51 3.72
CA ALA A 208 16.88 7.58 2.96
C ALA A 208 16.97 8.88 3.78
N GLY A 209 17.49 8.81 5.00
CA GLY A 209 17.55 9.96 5.91
C GLY A 209 16.16 10.52 6.29
N GLY A 210 15.13 9.67 6.30
CA GLY A 210 13.75 10.06 6.59
C GLY A 210 12.99 10.69 5.42
N LYS A 211 13.52 10.56 4.19
CA LYS A 211 12.87 11.01 2.95
C LYS A 211 11.90 9.98 2.36
N LEU A 212 11.90 8.76 2.90
CA LEU A 212 10.87 7.76 2.70
C LEU A 212 10.39 7.26 4.07
N ILE A 213 9.08 7.10 4.22
CA ILE A 213 8.46 6.49 5.39
C ILE A 213 7.66 5.26 4.95
N THR A 214 8.00 4.11 5.53
CA THR A 214 7.18 2.90 5.47
C THR A 214 6.15 2.93 6.59
N LEU A 215 4.87 2.75 6.27
CA LEU A 215 3.75 2.77 7.20
C LEU A 215 3.02 1.43 7.17
N PHE A 216 2.85 0.81 8.34
CA PHE A 216 2.14 -0.43 8.51
C PHE A 216 1.10 -0.30 9.63
N SER A 217 -0.18 -0.51 9.30
CA SER A 217 -1.30 -0.24 10.23
C SER A 217 -1.95 -1.48 10.85
N ALA A 218 -1.48 -2.70 10.55
CA ALA A 218 -1.98 -3.92 11.19
C ALA A 218 -1.10 -4.31 12.37
N THR A 219 -1.70 -4.47 13.55
CA THR A 219 -1.02 -4.92 14.78
C THR A 219 -0.90 -6.44 14.82
N ASN A 220 0.20 -6.96 15.37
CA ASN A 220 0.46 -8.40 15.48
C ASN A 220 0.18 -9.14 14.17
N TYR A 221 0.82 -8.67 13.11
CA TYR A 221 0.63 -9.19 11.77
C TYR A 221 0.82 -10.71 11.74
N CYS A 222 -0.05 -11.40 10.99
CA CYS A 222 -0.12 -12.86 10.92
C CYS A 222 -0.17 -13.57 12.29
N ASN A 223 -0.58 -12.89 13.37
CA ASN A 223 -0.49 -13.34 14.75
C ASN A 223 0.91 -13.77 15.24
N HIS A 224 1.96 -13.44 14.50
CA HIS A 224 3.32 -13.90 14.77
C HIS A 224 4.31 -12.75 14.98
N HIS A 225 4.13 -11.63 14.27
CA HIS A 225 5.13 -10.59 14.22
C HIS A 225 5.17 -9.70 15.48
N GLN A 226 4.10 -9.69 16.29
CA GLN A 226 3.96 -8.84 17.49
C GLN A 226 4.20 -7.33 17.25
N ASN A 227 4.21 -6.91 15.99
CA ASN A 227 4.46 -5.53 15.61
C ASN A 227 3.31 -4.60 16.04
N ALA A 228 3.65 -3.34 16.29
CA ALA A 228 2.66 -2.27 16.38
C ALA A 228 2.12 -1.93 14.99
N GLY A 229 0.93 -1.35 14.96
CA GLY A 229 0.41 -0.62 13.82
C GLY A 229 0.60 0.87 14.04
N ALA A 230 0.69 1.66 12.97
CA ALA A 230 0.73 3.11 13.08
C ALA A 230 -0.25 3.82 12.13
N LEU A 231 -0.56 5.06 12.49
CA LEU A 231 -1.25 6.06 11.67
C LEU A 231 -0.38 7.31 11.60
N LEU A 232 -0.24 7.92 10.42
CA LEU A 232 0.47 9.18 10.26
C LEU A 232 -0.52 10.34 10.17
N TYR A 233 -0.40 11.29 11.10
CA TYR A 233 -1.14 12.54 11.05
C TYR A 233 -0.26 13.62 10.42
N ILE A 234 -0.65 14.08 9.24
CA ILE A 234 0.06 15.13 8.52
C ILE A 234 -0.65 16.46 8.80
N ARG A 235 0.06 17.39 9.43
CA ARG A 235 -0.42 18.74 9.69
C ARG A 235 -0.27 19.63 8.45
N ARG A 236 -0.86 20.83 8.50
CA ARG A 236 -0.84 21.79 7.39
C ARG A 236 0.57 22.31 7.06
N ASP A 237 1.43 22.40 8.07
CA ASP A 237 2.86 22.71 7.93
C ASP A 237 3.69 21.50 7.45
N LEU A 238 3.02 20.42 7.04
CA LEU A 238 3.60 19.13 6.64
C LEU A 238 4.34 18.40 7.78
N THR A 239 4.16 18.83 9.03
CA THR A 239 4.66 18.09 10.20
C THR A 239 3.95 16.74 10.31
N ILE A 240 4.72 15.66 10.44
CA ILE A 240 4.20 14.29 10.53
C ILE A 240 4.26 13.81 11.97
N ILE A 241 3.10 13.39 12.49
CA ILE A 241 2.94 12.88 13.85
C ILE A 241 2.48 11.41 13.75
N PRO A 242 3.35 10.44 14.04
CA PRO A 242 2.93 9.05 14.13
C PRO A 242 2.07 8.82 15.38
N LYS A 243 1.03 8.01 15.24
CA LYS A 243 0.21 7.49 16.33
C LYS A 243 0.27 5.97 16.29
N LEU A 244 0.85 5.39 17.34
CA LEU A 244 1.07 3.96 17.46
C LEU A 244 -0.17 3.27 18.05
N ILE A 245 -0.39 2.04 17.59
CA ILE A 245 -1.44 1.14 18.03
C ILE A 245 -0.72 -0.16 18.40
N TYR A 246 -0.68 -0.50 19.67
CA TYR A 246 -0.02 -1.72 20.14
C TYR A 246 -1.00 -2.91 20.13
N PRO A 247 -0.49 -4.14 19.94
CA PRO A 247 -1.33 -5.32 20.03
C PRO A 247 -1.90 -5.50 21.44
N ALA A 248 -3.16 -5.95 21.52
CA ALA A 248 -3.93 -6.01 22.76
C ALA A 248 -3.28 -6.83 23.90
N ASN A 249 -2.42 -7.81 23.57
CA ASN A 249 -1.76 -8.67 24.54
C ASN A 249 -0.49 -8.05 25.17
N ALA A 250 -0.03 -6.88 24.70
CA ALA A 250 1.15 -6.22 25.26
C ALA A 250 0.89 -5.60 26.65
N LEU A 251 -0.36 -5.38 27.04
CA LEU A 251 -0.73 -4.75 28.31
C LEU A 251 -0.81 -5.70 29.51
N SER A 252 -0.79 -7.02 29.30
CA SER A 252 -0.88 -8.00 30.39
C SER A 252 0.47 -8.38 31.02
N GLN A 253 1.60 -7.89 30.48
CA GLN A 253 2.93 -8.18 31.03
C GLN A 253 3.47 -7.08 31.98
N TYR A 254 2.76 -5.95 32.12
CA TYR A 254 3.21 -4.80 32.92
C TYR A 254 2.33 -4.49 34.14
N ILE A 255 1.37 -5.35 34.47
CA ILE A 255 0.59 -5.25 35.71
C ILE A 255 0.66 -6.58 36.44
N THR A 256 1.77 -6.79 37.15
CA THR A 256 1.81 -7.66 38.33
C THR A 256 1.87 -6.76 39.55
N TRP A 257 0.83 -6.78 40.37
CA TRP A 257 0.81 -6.17 41.71
C TRP A 257 1.80 -6.87 42.63
#